data_AF-A0A840F5W6-F1
#
_entry.id   AF-A0A840F5W6-F1
#
_cell.length_a   1.000
_cell.length_b   1.000
_cell.length_c   1.000
_cell.angle_alpha   90.00
_cell.angle_beta   90.00
_cell.angle_gamma   90.00
#
_symmetry.space_group_name_H-M   'P 1'
#
loop_
_entity.id
_entity.type
_entity.pdbx_description
1 polymer ?
#
loop_
_entity_poly.entity_id
_entity_poly.type
_entity_poly.pdbx_seq_one_letter_code
_entity_poly.pdbx_strand_id
1 'polypeptide(L)'
;MYEFTMGGAWFKWSLLDAASKRLAAGSFAAATIAAVPLGIYVSNIGHAVGYRLGAAAAGAPVERAPASAMLAGAEPWMAWITLIFGIVSAVLWWRFSRRQDEMFNRVQNWALGMGGGWTMAACFVWIALASAGAVAMPSTIAIAALFYVLLFAFWFVAVKRWA
;
A
#
# COMPACT_ATOMS: atom_id res chain seq x y z
N MET A 1 6.61 3.12 33.62
CA MET A 1 7.23 1.88 33.09
C MET A 1 6.64 1.64 31.72
N TYR A 2 7.46 1.71 30.67
CA TYR A 2 7.02 1.49 29.29
C TYR A 2 7.18 0.00 28.95
N GLU A 3 6.06 -0.69 28.73
CA GLU A 3 6.04 -2.08 28.27
C GLU A 3 6.22 -2.11 26.75
N PHE A 4 7.36 -2.63 26.29
CA PHE A 4 7.51 -3.08 24.92
C PHE A 4 6.52 -4.23 24.67
N THR A 5 5.47 -3.98 23.89
CA THR A 5 4.50 -5.02 23.53
C THR A 5 5.11 -6.03 22.57
N MET A 6 5.52 -7.16 23.14
CA MET A 6 5.71 -8.42 22.44
C MET A 6 4.33 -8.93 22.01
N GLY A 7 3.97 -8.79 20.72
CA GLY A 7 2.81 -9.49 20.16
C GLY A 7 1.88 -8.64 19.28
N GLY A 8 2.23 -8.52 18.00
CA GLY A 8 1.27 -8.61 16.90
C GLY A 8 0.48 -7.36 16.47
N ALA A 9 0.37 -6.31 17.28
CA ALA A 9 -0.25 -5.05 16.83
C ALA A 9 0.61 -3.84 17.22
N TRP A 10 0.81 -2.95 16.25
CA TRP A 10 1.66 -1.75 16.28
C TRP A 10 1.19 -0.67 17.29
N PHE A 11 0.16 -0.99 18.10
CA PHE A 11 -0.42 -0.20 19.18
C PHE A 11 -1.43 -1.06 19.96
N LYS A 12 -1.63 -0.78 21.26
CA LYS A 12 -2.64 -1.46 22.10
C LYS A 12 -4.04 -0.87 21.84
N TRP A 13 -4.92 -1.59 21.14
CA TRP A 13 -6.28 -1.11 20.81
C TRP A 13 -7.10 -0.67 22.03
N SER A 14 -6.98 -1.41 23.14
CA SER A 14 -7.69 -1.11 24.39
C SER A 14 -7.31 0.26 24.97
N LEU A 15 -6.06 0.69 24.78
CA LEU A 15 -5.54 1.96 25.30
C LEU A 15 -5.88 3.18 24.44
N LEU A 16 -6.43 2.99 23.25
CA LEU A 16 -6.81 4.09 22.38
C LEU A 16 -8.11 4.75 22.83
N ASP A 17 -8.15 6.09 22.79
CA ASP A 17 -9.38 6.85 22.93
C ASP A 17 -10.34 6.62 21.74
N ALA A 18 -11.60 7.03 21.90
CA ALA A 18 -12.62 6.81 20.87
C ALA A 18 -12.26 7.49 19.54
N ALA A 19 -11.58 8.63 19.57
CA ALA A 19 -11.16 9.35 18.37
C ALA A 19 -10.06 8.60 17.61
N SER A 20 -9.03 8.10 18.31
CA SER A 20 -7.94 7.34 17.71
C SER A 20 -8.42 6.00 17.15
N LYS A 21 -9.35 5.33 17.84
CA LYS A 21 -10.02 4.12 17.34
C LYS A 21 -10.73 4.37 16.02
N ARG A 22 -11.48 5.46 15.90
CA ARG A 22 -12.19 5.83 14.66
C ARG A 22 -11.23 6.09 13.50
N LEU A 23 -10.12 6.78 13.76
CA LEU A 23 -9.10 7.07 12.75
C LEU A 23 -8.39 5.80 12.29
N ALA A 24 -7.98 4.94 13.21
CA ALA A 24 -7.34 3.66 12.90
C ALA A 24 -8.30 2.74 12.13
N ALA A 25 -9.54 2.58 12.60
CA ALA A 25 -10.55 1.76 11.91
C ALA A 25 -10.85 2.28 10.50
N GLY A 26 -11.03 3.59 10.33
CA GLY A 26 -11.25 4.19 9.02
C GLY A 26 -10.06 4.02 8.08
N SER A 27 -8.84 4.15 8.61
CA SER A 27 -7.61 3.91 7.83
C SER A 27 -7.50 2.45 7.39
N PHE A 28 -7.79 1.49 8.26
CA PHE A 28 -7.81 0.07 7.91
C PHE A 28 -8.90 -0.24 6.89
N ALA A 29 -10.12 0.28 7.07
CA ALA A 29 -11.20 0.07 6.11
C ALA A 29 -10.82 0.60 4.71
N ALA A 30 -10.24 1.81 4.64
CA ALA A 30 -9.76 2.37 3.39
C ALA A 30 -8.61 1.53 2.79
N ALA A 31 -7.66 1.07 3.60
CA ALA A 31 -6.58 0.19 3.13
C ALA A 31 -7.12 -1.14 2.57
N THR A 32 -8.12 -1.75 3.22
CA THR A 32 -8.76 -2.96 2.74
C THR A 32 -9.42 -2.73 1.38
N ILE A 33 -10.17 -1.63 1.21
CA ILE A 33 -10.79 -1.27 -0.08
C ILE A 33 -9.71 -1.05 -1.15
N ALA A 34 -8.62 -0.36 -0.82
CA ALA A 34 -7.50 -0.13 -1.72
C ALA A 34 -6.80 -1.44 -2.15
N ALA A 35 -6.84 -2.48 -1.31
CA ALA A 35 -6.24 -3.78 -1.56
C ALA A 35 -7.13 -4.74 -2.37
N VAL A 36 -8.45 -4.51 -2.46
CA VAL A 36 -9.36 -5.39 -3.23
C VAL A 36 -8.90 -5.56 -4.69
N PRO A 37 -8.54 -4.50 -5.43
CA PRO A 37 -8.06 -4.67 -6.81
C PRO A 37 -6.74 -5.44 -6.88
N LEU A 38 -5.88 -5.30 -5.87
CA LEU A 38 -4.65 -6.08 -5.75
C LEU A 38 -4.95 -7.57 -5.57
N GLY A 39 -5.97 -7.92 -4.78
CA GLY A 39 -6.41 -9.29 -4.56
C GLY A 39 -6.93 -9.95 -5.86
N ILE A 40 -7.70 -9.21 -6.66
CA ILE A 40 -8.16 -9.67 -7.98
C ILE A 40 -6.96 -9.91 -8.90
N TYR A 41 -6.01 -8.97 -8.94
CA TYR A 41 -4.81 -9.08 -9.76
C TYR A 41 -3.92 -10.27 -9.35
N VAL A 42 -3.66 -10.43 -8.05
CA VAL A 42 -2.87 -11.55 -7.52
C VAL A 42 -3.56 -12.89 -7.75
N SER A 43 -4.90 -12.95 -7.64
CA SER A 43 -5.68 -14.15 -7.95
C SER A 43 -5.52 -14.57 -9.42
N ASN A 44 -5.59 -13.61 -10.34
CA ASN A 44 -5.40 -13.88 -11.78
C ASN A 44 -3.99 -14.39 -12.09
N ILE A 45 -2.96 -13.82 -11.45
CA ILE A 45 -1.58 -14.32 -11.55
C ILE A 45 -1.46 -15.71 -10.91
N GLY A 46 -2.04 -15.92 -9.74
CA GLY A 46 -2.01 -17.22 -9.05
C GLY A 46 -2.65 -18.32 -9.89
N HIS A 47 -3.81 -18.03 -10.50
CA HIS A 47 -4.48 -18.93 -11.42
C HIS A 47 -3.63 -19.20 -12.68
N ALA A 48 -2.97 -18.18 -13.22
CA ALA A 48 -2.02 -18.33 -14.34
C ALA A 48 -0.90 -19.32 -14.05
N VAL A 49 -0.25 -19.11 -12.90
CA VAL A 49 0.89 -19.89 -12.46
C VAL A 49 0.44 -21.32 -12.15
N GLY A 50 -0.69 -21.48 -11.44
CA GLY A 50 -1.29 -22.77 -11.15
C GLY A 50 -1.65 -23.55 -12.41
N TYR A 51 -2.29 -22.90 -13.40
CA TYR A 51 -2.62 -23.52 -14.67
C TYR A 51 -1.37 -23.94 -15.46
N ARG A 52 -0.33 -23.10 -15.49
CA ARG A 52 0.95 -23.43 -16.17
C ARG A 52 1.67 -24.60 -15.50
N LEU A 53 1.67 -24.66 -14.17
CA LEU A 53 2.24 -25.79 -13.42
C LEU A 53 1.44 -27.09 -13.65
N GLY A 54 0.11 -27.00 -13.65
CA GLY A 54 -0.76 -28.15 -13.92
C GLY A 54 -0.69 -28.65 -15.36
N ALA A 55 -0.68 -27.74 -16.35
CA ALA A 55 -0.56 -28.08 -17.77
C ALA A 55 0.81 -28.66 -18.11
N ALA A 56 1.89 -28.13 -17.49
CA ALA A 56 3.23 -28.68 -17.61
C ALA A 56 3.33 -30.11 -17.03
N ALA A 57 2.62 -30.40 -15.94
CA ALA A 57 2.54 -31.75 -15.37
C ALA A 57 1.71 -32.72 -16.23
N ALA A 58 0.75 -32.21 -17.01
CA ALA A 58 -0.15 -33.02 -17.86
C ALA A 58 0.35 -33.22 -19.31
N GLY A 59 1.52 -32.67 -19.68
CA GLY A 59 2.07 -32.77 -21.03
C GLY A 59 1.26 -32.05 -22.12
N ALA A 60 0.29 -31.22 -21.73
CA ALA A 60 -0.49 -30.41 -22.66
C ALA A 60 0.36 -29.22 -23.16
N PRO A 61 0.23 -28.81 -24.44
CA PRO A 61 0.95 -27.66 -24.95
C PRO A 61 0.59 -26.43 -24.12
N VAL A 62 1.56 -25.89 -23.39
CA VAL A 62 1.39 -24.66 -22.63
C VAL A 62 1.23 -23.54 -23.65
N GLU A 63 -0.02 -23.19 -23.97
CA GLU A 63 -0.30 -21.93 -24.66
C GLU A 63 0.37 -20.83 -23.84
N ARG A 64 1.38 -20.19 -24.43
CA ARG A 64 1.98 -18.98 -23.90
C ARG A 64 0.95 -17.87 -24.04
N ALA A 65 -0.10 -17.89 -23.23
CA ALA A 65 -0.96 -16.74 -23.05
C ALA A 65 -0.02 -15.58 -22.73
N PRO A 66 0.09 -14.57 -23.63
CA PRO A 66 1.08 -13.53 -23.45
C PRO A 66 0.78 -12.84 -22.12
N ALA A 67 1.81 -12.47 -21.36
CA ALA A 67 1.62 -11.80 -20.07
C ALA A 67 0.68 -10.58 -20.18
N SER A 68 0.60 -9.98 -21.37
CA SER A 68 -0.36 -8.94 -21.75
C SER A 68 -1.83 -9.38 -21.71
N ALA A 69 -2.18 -10.61 -22.07
CA ALA A 69 -3.56 -11.13 -21.99
C ALA A 69 -4.01 -11.40 -20.55
N MET A 70 -3.07 -11.67 -19.64
CA MET A 70 -3.36 -11.86 -18.21
C MET A 70 -3.45 -10.53 -17.44
N LEU A 71 -2.77 -9.51 -17.95
CA LEU A 71 -2.85 -8.11 -17.52
C LEU A 71 -4.02 -7.34 -18.17
N ALA A 72 -4.59 -7.84 -19.27
CA ALA A 72 -5.66 -7.19 -20.02
C ALA A 72 -6.96 -7.01 -19.21
N GLY A 73 -7.11 -7.68 -18.05
CA GLY A 73 -8.25 -7.53 -17.15
C GLY A 73 -8.06 -6.49 -16.03
N ALA A 74 -6.90 -5.84 -15.93
CA ALA A 74 -6.72 -4.74 -14.99
C ALA A 74 -7.37 -3.47 -15.54
N GLU A 75 -8.69 -3.38 -15.35
CA GLU A 75 -9.46 -2.21 -15.74
C GLU A 75 -8.87 -0.93 -15.11
N PRO A 76 -8.71 0.17 -15.85
CA PRO A 76 -8.09 1.40 -15.35
C PRO A 76 -8.70 1.94 -14.05
N TRP A 77 -9.99 1.67 -13.79
CA TRP A 77 -10.67 2.05 -12.54
C TRP A 77 -10.04 1.40 -11.30
N MET A 78 -9.47 0.20 -11.41
CA MET A 78 -8.84 -0.53 -10.32
C MET A 78 -7.66 0.23 -9.73
N ALA A 79 -6.81 0.81 -10.60
CA ALA A 79 -5.70 1.65 -10.18
C ALA A 79 -6.19 2.89 -9.43
N TRP A 80 -7.25 3.54 -9.93
CA TRP A 80 -7.81 4.74 -9.30
C TRP A 80 -8.38 4.47 -7.91
N ILE A 81 -9.08 3.35 -7.71
CA ILE A 81 -9.58 2.96 -6.38
C ILE A 81 -8.42 2.74 -5.41
N THR A 82 -7.40 1.98 -5.80
CA THR A 82 -6.22 1.74 -4.95
C THR A 82 -5.53 3.04 -4.56
N LEU A 83 -5.36 3.97 -5.50
CA LEU A 83 -4.69 5.25 -5.24
C LEU A 83 -5.52 6.15 -4.31
N ILE A 84 -6.80 6.35 -4.60
CA ILE A 84 -7.68 7.24 -3.82
C ILE A 84 -7.81 6.72 -2.38
N PHE A 85 -8.17 5.45 -2.21
CA PHE A 85 -8.33 4.87 -0.89
C PHE A 85 -7.00 4.70 -0.15
N GLY A 86 -5.89 4.48 -0.86
CA GLY A 86 -4.54 4.51 -0.30
C GLY A 86 -4.19 5.88 0.29
N ILE A 87 -4.48 6.97 -0.43
CA ILE A 87 -4.31 8.36 0.06
C ILE A 87 -5.19 8.62 1.29
N VAL A 88 -6.48 8.25 1.23
CA VAL A 88 -7.40 8.41 2.37
C VAL A 88 -6.90 7.64 3.60
N SER A 89 -6.48 6.38 3.41
CA SER A 89 -5.92 5.54 4.47
C SER A 89 -4.70 6.21 5.12
N ALA A 90 -3.77 6.71 4.29
CA ALA A 90 -2.57 7.41 4.74
C ALA A 90 -2.88 8.69 5.54
N VAL A 91 -3.85 9.51 5.09
CA VAL A 91 -4.27 10.73 5.80
C VAL A 91 -4.87 10.39 7.16
N LEU A 92 -5.73 9.36 7.22
CA LEU A 92 -6.32 8.91 8.49
C LEU A 92 -5.26 8.37 9.44
N TRP A 93 -4.30 7.59 8.93
CA TRP A 93 -3.18 7.05 9.70
C TRP A 93 -2.26 8.15 10.23
N TRP A 94 -1.99 9.18 9.42
CA TRP A 94 -1.23 10.36 9.82
C TRP A 94 -1.89 11.13 10.97
N ARG A 95 -3.21 11.31 10.93
CA ARG A 95 -3.96 11.97 12.02
C ARG A 95 -4.00 11.13 13.28
N PHE A 96 -3.96 9.81 13.14
CA PHE A 96 -3.83 8.85 14.24
C PHE A 96 -2.42 8.92 14.87
N SER A 97 -1.36 8.88 14.06
CA SER A 97 0.02 8.83 14.57
C SER A 97 0.38 10.04 15.41
N ARG A 98 -0.13 11.24 15.07
CA ARG A 98 0.06 12.47 15.85
C ARG A 98 -0.50 12.40 17.28
N ARG A 99 -1.41 11.46 17.57
CA ARG A 99 -2.04 11.27 18.88
C ARG A 99 -1.36 10.20 19.75
N GLN A 100 -0.28 9.58 19.28
CA GLN A 100 0.41 8.55 20.03
C GLN A 100 1.40 9.15 21.03
N ASP A 101 1.43 8.63 22.25
CA ASP A 101 2.31 9.13 23.32
C ASP A 101 3.75 8.64 23.20
N GLU A 102 3.96 7.43 22.70
CA GLU A 102 5.31 6.87 22.52
C GLU A 102 6.01 7.47 21.31
N MET A 103 7.14 8.15 21.55
CA MET A 103 7.89 8.89 20.54
C MET A 103 8.31 8.03 19.34
N PHE A 104 8.81 6.81 19.59
CA PHE A 104 9.22 5.89 18.52
C PHE A 104 8.03 5.49 17.65
N ASN A 105 6.92 5.08 18.27
CA ASN A 105 5.69 4.70 17.57
C ASN A 105 5.09 5.89 16.80
N ARG A 106 5.14 7.11 17.38
CA ARG A 106 4.73 8.35 16.72
C ARG A 106 5.57 8.62 15.47
N VAL A 107 6.89 8.56 15.57
CA VAL A 107 7.83 8.75 14.44
C VAL A 107 7.58 7.73 13.35
N GLN A 108 7.59 6.43 13.71
CA GLN A 108 7.41 5.32 12.78
C GLN A 108 6.07 5.39 12.06
N ASN A 109 4.96 5.55 12.79
CA ASN A 109 3.61 5.58 12.21
C ASN A 109 3.39 6.84 11.37
N TRP A 110 3.98 7.98 11.74
CA TRP A 110 3.94 9.18 10.92
C TRP A 110 4.72 9.03 9.62
N ALA A 111 5.94 8.50 9.69
CA ALA A 111 6.78 8.30 8.51
C ALA A 111 6.14 7.31 7.54
N LEU A 112 5.54 6.21 8.05
CA LEU A 112 4.78 5.26 7.24
C LEU A 112 3.54 5.89 6.60
N GLY A 113 2.76 6.65 7.37
CA GLY A 113 1.58 7.35 6.85
C GLY A 113 1.94 8.36 5.75
N MET A 114 2.93 9.22 5.99
CA MET A 114 3.38 10.21 5.01
C MET A 114 4.06 9.56 3.80
N GLY A 115 4.97 8.60 4.02
CA GLY A 115 5.65 7.87 2.95
C GLY A 115 4.68 7.13 2.04
N GLY A 116 3.72 6.41 2.63
CA GLY A 116 2.66 5.74 1.87
C GLY A 116 1.76 6.72 1.11
N GLY A 117 1.29 7.78 1.77
CA GLY A 117 0.41 8.78 1.17
C GLY A 117 1.06 9.51 -0.01
N TRP A 118 2.30 9.98 0.15
CA TRP A 118 3.03 10.65 -0.92
C TRP A 118 3.42 9.71 -2.06
N THR A 119 3.69 8.44 -1.76
CA THR A 119 3.90 7.43 -2.81
C THR A 119 2.65 7.26 -3.65
N MET A 120 1.48 7.12 -3.02
CA MET A 120 0.21 6.98 -3.72
C MET A 120 -0.13 8.25 -4.52
N ALA A 121 0.11 9.45 -3.97
CA ALA A 121 -0.09 10.69 -4.70
C ALA A 121 0.84 10.81 -5.93
N ALA A 122 2.11 10.45 -5.80
CA ALA A 122 3.04 10.43 -6.92
C ALA A 122 2.66 9.38 -7.97
N CYS A 123 2.24 8.19 -7.54
CA CYS A 123 1.74 7.15 -8.45
C CYS A 123 0.47 7.60 -9.17
N PHE A 124 -0.42 8.34 -8.50
CA PHE A 124 -1.62 8.91 -9.11
C PHE A 124 -1.26 9.83 -10.28
N VAL A 125 -0.34 10.77 -10.05
CA VAL A 125 0.14 11.69 -11.10
C VAL A 125 0.85 10.93 -12.21
N TRP A 126 1.72 9.97 -11.87
CA TRP A 126 2.45 9.19 -12.85
C TRP A 126 1.51 8.37 -13.74
N ILE A 127 0.54 7.66 -13.16
CA ILE A 127 -0.45 6.89 -13.91
C ILE A 127 -1.33 7.80 -14.77
N ALA A 128 -1.70 9.00 -14.29
CA ALA A 128 -2.42 9.98 -15.10
C ALA A 128 -1.61 10.37 -16.36
N LEU A 129 -0.33 10.71 -16.17
CA LEU A 129 0.57 11.10 -17.27
C LEU A 129 0.84 9.94 -18.22
N ALA A 130 1.02 8.73 -17.70
CA ALA A 130 1.22 7.54 -18.51
C ALA A 130 -0.03 7.18 -19.33
N SER A 131 -1.22 7.36 -18.75
CA SER A 131 -2.49 7.17 -19.46
C SER A 131 -2.70 8.20 -20.57
N ALA A 132 -2.11 9.40 -20.43
CA ALA A 132 -2.08 10.42 -21.48
C ALA A 132 -0.96 10.20 -22.53
N GLY A 133 -0.18 9.12 -22.40
CA GLY A 133 0.94 8.80 -23.30
C GLY A 133 2.18 9.68 -23.13
N ALA A 134 2.26 10.50 -22.07
CA ALA A 134 3.38 11.42 -21.86
C ALA A 134 4.62 10.74 -21.27
N VAL A 135 4.43 9.66 -20.50
CA VAL A 135 5.50 8.88 -19.86
C VAL A 135 5.17 7.39 -19.88
N ALA A 136 6.16 6.53 -19.63
CA ALA A 136 5.93 5.09 -19.48
C ALA A 136 5.21 4.77 -18.15
N MET A 137 4.45 3.67 -18.12
CA MET A 137 3.82 3.16 -16.90
C MET A 137 4.86 2.82 -15.83
N PRO A 138 4.63 3.15 -14.55
CA PRO A 138 5.58 2.88 -13.48
C PRO A 138 5.72 1.38 -13.23
N SER A 139 6.96 0.91 -13.09
CA SER A 139 7.23 -0.47 -12.66
C SER A 139 7.02 -0.62 -11.16
N THR A 140 6.71 -1.83 -10.70
CA THR A 140 6.57 -2.14 -9.26
C THR A 140 7.85 -1.81 -8.47
N ILE A 141 9.01 -2.01 -9.08
CA ILE A 141 10.32 -1.68 -8.48
C ILE A 141 10.45 -0.16 -8.30
N ALA A 142 10.04 0.64 -9.28
CA ALA A 142 10.08 2.10 -9.17
C ALA A 142 9.16 2.61 -8.05
N ILE A 143 7.97 2.02 -7.91
CA ILE A 143 7.01 2.35 -6.84
C ILE A 143 7.60 1.99 -5.46
N ALA A 144 8.18 0.79 -5.33
CA ALA A 144 8.82 0.37 -4.08
C ALA A 144 10.01 1.26 -3.71
N ALA A 145 10.88 1.57 -4.68
CA ALA A 145 12.01 2.48 -4.46
C ALA A 145 11.54 3.87 -4.02
N LEU A 146 10.52 4.42 -4.67
CA LEU A 146 9.90 5.69 -4.30
C LEU A 146 9.36 5.65 -2.86
N PHE A 147 8.66 4.57 -2.49
CA PHE A 147 8.16 4.40 -1.13
C PHE A 147 9.27 4.42 -0.10
N TYR A 148 10.35 3.65 -0.29
CA TYR A 148 11.45 3.63 0.66
C TYR A 148 12.17 4.98 0.75
N VAL A 149 12.41 5.65 -0.38
CA VAL A 149 13.03 6.99 -0.40
C VAL A 149 12.18 7.98 0.40
N LEU A 150 10.88 8.02 0.16
CA LEU A 150 9.96 8.89 0.89
C LEU A 150 9.85 8.50 2.36
N LEU A 151 9.79 7.21 2.67
CA LEU A 151 9.74 6.71 4.05
C LEU A 151 10.96 7.19 4.85
N PHE A 152 12.17 7.03 4.31
CA PHE A 152 13.39 7.51 4.97
C PHE A 152 13.41 9.03 5.11
N ALA A 153 13.05 9.77 4.04
CA ALA A 153 12.99 11.23 4.10
C ALA A 153 12.02 11.71 5.20
N PHE A 154 10.81 11.16 5.27
CA PHE A 154 9.85 11.48 6.31
C PHE A 154 10.28 10.97 7.69
N TRP A 155 10.96 9.83 7.79
CA TRP A 155 11.54 9.37 9.05
C TRP A 155 12.50 10.41 9.62
N PHE A 156 13.44 10.92 8.81
CA PHE A 156 14.39 11.94 9.26
C PHE A 156 13.69 13.25 9.68
N VAL A 157 12.65 13.67 8.94
CA VAL A 157 11.82 14.83 9.32
C VAL A 157 11.10 14.60 10.65
N ALA A 158 10.53 13.41 10.86
CA ALA A 158 9.83 13.06 12.09
C ALA A 158 10.75 13.01 13.29
N VAL A 159 11.94 12.42 13.15
CA VAL A 159 12.96 12.41 14.19
C VAL A 159 13.32 13.84 14.58
N LYS A 160 13.66 14.72 13.62
CA LYS A 160 13.98 16.14 13.93
C LYS A 160 12.82 16.91 14.56
N ARG A 161 11.58 16.48 14.33
CA ARG A 161 10.39 17.14 14.86
C ARG A 161 10.07 16.74 16.30
N TRP A 162 10.46 15.52 16.71
CA TRP A 162 9.98 14.91 17.96
C TRP A 162 11.05 14.32 18.87
N ALA A 163 12.27 14.10 18.39
CA ALA A 163 13.45 13.76 19.18
C ALA A 163 14.29 15.02 19.46
#